data_AF-A0A1X3P8B7-F1
#
_entry.id   AF-A0A1X3P8B7-F1
#
_cell.length_a   1.000
_cell.length_b   1.000
_cell.length_c   1.000
_cell.angle_alpha   90.00
_cell.angle_beta   90.00
_cell.angle_gamma   90.00
#
_symmetry.space_group_name_H-M   'P 1'
#
loop_
_entity.id
_entity.type
_entity.pdbx_description
1 polymer ?
#
loop_
_entity_poly.entity_id
_entity_poly.type
_entity_poly.pdbx_seq_one_letter_code
_entity_poly.pdbx_strand_id
1 'polypeptide(L)'
;MTREEMVSRISSAELTQWQAYERVTGPLGTERDDTNAALTAFYILQGLGSKKVKLEKLIPKWDRKPAQKWQDMKMIAQAMTKQFKGEPKK
;
A
#
# COMPACT_ATOMS: atom_id res chain seq x y z
N MET A 1 17.49 4.59 -7.56
CA MET A 1 18.06 4.82 -6.22
C MET A 1 18.88 3.60 -5.85
N THR A 2 20.17 3.75 -5.55
CA THR A 2 21.04 2.63 -5.15
C THR A 2 21.02 2.45 -3.62
N ARG A 3 21.34 1.24 -3.14
CA ARG A 3 21.33 0.89 -1.70
C ARG A 3 22.16 1.86 -0.85
N GLU A 4 23.32 2.26 -1.34
CA GLU A 4 24.26 3.15 -0.64
C GLU A 4 23.71 4.56 -0.50
N GLU A 5 23.03 5.05 -1.54
CA GLU A 5 22.36 6.35 -1.54
C GLU A 5 21.13 6.37 -0.61
N MET A 6 20.49 5.21 -0.44
CA MET A 6 19.33 5.05 0.43
C MET A 6 19.73 5.01 1.92
N VAL A 7 20.81 4.29 2.26
CA VAL A 7 21.31 4.21 3.65
C VAL A 7 21.92 5.54 4.13
N SER A 8 22.50 6.35 3.23
CA SER A 8 23.06 7.64 3.59
C SER A 8 22.00 8.73 3.82
N ARG A 9 20.83 8.61 3.18
CA ARG A 9 19.74 9.59 3.25
C ARG A 9 18.62 9.22 4.21
N ILE A 10 18.42 7.93 4.47
CA ILE A 10 17.28 7.41 5.24
C ILE A 10 17.79 6.65 6.46
N SER A 11 17.32 7.04 7.64
CA SER A 11 17.69 6.37 8.88
C SER A 11 17.09 4.97 8.99
N SER A 12 17.71 4.07 9.74
CA SER A 12 17.17 2.72 10.00
C SER A 12 15.78 2.74 10.65
N ALA A 13 15.50 3.76 11.46
CA ALA A 13 14.18 4.00 12.05
C ALA A 13 13.14 4.35 10.98
N GLU A 14 13.50 5.19 10.02
CA GLU A 14 12.62 5.59 8.92
C GLU A 14 12.39 4.42 7.95
N LEU A 15 13.40 3.60 7.65
CA LEU A 15 13.22 2.35 6.90
C LEU A 15 12.25 1.40 7.59
N THR A 16 12.30 1.30 8.91
CA THR A 16 11.38 0.48 9.70
C THR A 16 9.95 1.02 9.63
N GLN A 17 9.78 2.36 9.60
CA GLN A 17 8.48 2.99 9.42
C GLN A 17 7.91 2.72 8.02
N TRP A 18 8.74 2.76 6.98
CA TRP A 18 8.33 2.38 5.62
C TRP A 18 7.93 0.91 5.53
N GLN A 19 8.69 0.00 6.17
CA GLN A 19 8.31 -1.42 6.25
C GLN A 19 7.00 -1.66 7.01
N ALA A 20 6.77 -0.91 8.09
CA ALA A 20 5.53 -0.97 8.84
C ALA A 20 4.36 -0.44 8.01
N TYR A 21 4.59 0.65 7.28
CA TYR A 21 3.62 1.21 6.35
C TYR A 21 3.24 0.18 5.28
N GLU A 22 4.19 -0.44 4.59
CA GLU A 22 3.92 -1.46 3.56
C GLU A 22 3.19 -2.70 4.09
N ARG A 23 3.50 -3.16 5.31
CA ARG A 23 2.77 -4.28 5.91
C ARG A 23 1.30 -3.96 6.19
N VAL A 24 1.01 -2.70 6.49
CA VAL A 24 -0.34 -2.20 6.77
C VAL A 24 -1.09 -1.92 5.48
N THR A 25 -0.52 -1.11 4.60
CA THR A 25 -1.16 -0.66 3.35
C THR A 25 -1.11 -1.71 2.25
N GLY A 26 -0.27 -2.74 2.39
CA GLY A 26 0.04 -3.68 1.31
C GLY A 26 1.13 -3.13 0.39
N PRO A 27 1.57 -3.91 -0.61
CA PRO A 27 2.45 -3.39 -1.64
C PRO A 27 1.80 -2.15 -2.27
N LEU A 28 2.55 -1.05 -2.38
CA LEU A 28 2.17 0.15 -3.12
C LEU A 28 1.72 -0.26 -4.53
N GLY A 29 0.42 -0.50 -4.74
CA GLY A 29 -0.05 -1.07 -6.00
C GLY A 29 -1.52 -1.49 -6.03
N THR A 30 -2.03 -2.29 -5.09
CA THR A 30 -3.26 -3.06 -5.39
C THR A 30 -4.51 -2.21 -5.62
N GLU A 31 -4.88 -1.32 -4.69
CA GLU A 31 -6.11 -0.54 -4.82
C GLU A 31 -6.06 0.49 -5.98
N ARG A 32 -4.88 1.08 -6.21
CA ARG A 32 -4.69 2.06 -7.28
C ARG A 32 -4.67 1.38 -8.65
N ASP A 33 -4.05 0.22 -8.76
CA ASP A 33 -3.98 -0.53 -10.01
C ASP A 33 -5.35 -1.13 -10.37
N ASP A 34 -6.11 -1.60 -9.37
CA ASP A 34 -7.50 -2.03 -9.53
C ASP A 34 -8.39 -0.88 -10.04
N THR A 35 -8.19 0.33 -9.53
CA THR A 35 -8.90 1.53 -10.00
C THR A 35 -8.53 1.89 -11.44
N ASN A 36 -7.24 1.84 -11.78
CA ASN A 36 -6.75 2.10 -13.13
C ASN A 36 -7.28 1.06 -14.13
N ALA A 37 -7.23 -0.23 -13.77
CA ALA A 37 -7.75 -1.31 -14.59
C ALA A 37 -9.27 -1.16 -14.84
N ALA A 38 -10.03 -0.83 -13.79
CA ALA A 38 -11.46 -0.53 -13.89
C ALA A 38 -11.75 0.67 -14.82
N LEU A 39 -10.92 1.72 -14.74
CA LEU A 39 -11.05 2.91 -15.58
C LEU A 39 -10.75 2.60 -17.05
N THR A 40 -9.70 1.83 -17.34
CA THR A 40 -9.38 1.36 -18.69
C THR A 40 -10.52 0.53 -19.26
N ALA A 41 -11.04 -0.44 -18.50
CA ALA A 41 -12.17 -1.26 -18.91
C ALA A 41 -13.42 -0.42 -19.16
N PHE A 42 -13.70 0.58 -18.32
CA PHE A 42 -14.82 1.50 -18.49
C PHE A 42 -14.74 2.24 -19.83
N TYR A 43 -13.59 2.81 -20.18
CA TYR A 43 -13.43 3.53 -21.45
C TYR A 43 -13.51 2.62 -22.67
N ILE A 44 -12.99 1.39 -22.58
CA ILE A 44 -13.15 0.38 -23.65
C ILE A 44 -14.64 0.09 -23.88
N LEU A 45 -15.40 -0.15 -22.80
CA LEU A 45 -16.83 -0.44 -22.88
C LEU A 45 -17.64 0.74 -23.44
N GLN A 46 -17.28 1.98 -23.09
CA GLN A 46 -17.88 3.18 -23.67
C GLN A 46 -17.59 3.30 -25.16
N GLY A 47 -16.34 3.05 -25.58
CA GLY A 47 -15.94 3.04 -26.99
C GLY A 47 -16.65 1.97 -27.82
N LEU A 48 -16.99 0.84 -27.21
CA LEU A 48 -17.77 -0.25 -27.84
C LEU A 48 -19.30 -0.02 -27.83
N GLY A 49 -19.78 1.12 -27.32
CA GLY A 49 -21.21 1.44 -27.28
C GLY A 49 -22.02 0.65 -26.24
N SER A 50 -21.36 0.10 -25.22
CA SER A 50 -22.05 -0.62 -24.14
C SER A 50 -22.90 0.34 -23.29
N LYS A 51 -24.14 -0.07 -22.99
CA LYS A 51 -25.08 0.73 -22.17
C LYS A 51 -24.55 0.94 -20.75
N LYS A 52 -24.42 2.20 -20.34
CA LYS A 52 -24.35 2.73 -18.96
C LYS A 52 -23.78 1.77 -17.89
N VAL A 53 -22.59 1.22 -18.12
CA VAL A 53 -21.86 0.50 -17.07
C VAL A 53 -21.32 1.54 -16.11
N LYS A 54 -21.58 1.38 -14.80
CA LYS A 54 -20.99 2.26 -13.78
C LYS A 54 -19.57 1.80 -13.47
N LEU A 55 -18.63 2.75 -13.36
CA LEU A 55 -17.23 2.47 -13.02
C LEU A 55 -17.09 1.64 -11.74
N GLU A 56 -17.90 1.94 -10.72
CA GLU A 56 -17.93 1.24 -9.42
C GLU A 56 -18.19 -0.27 -9.54
N LYS A 57 -18.84 -0.73 -10.62
CA LYS A 57 -19.09 -2.15 -10.88
C LYS A 57 -17.88 -2.87 -11.46
N LEU A 58 -16.93 -2.13 -12.03
CA LEU A 58 -15.73 -2.66 -12.65
C LEU A 58 -14.55 -2.73 -11.68
N ILE A 59 -14.64 -2.06 -10.53
CA ILE A 59 -13.62 -2.12 -9.48
C ILE A 59 -13.67 -3.51 -8.82
N PRO A 60 -12.58 -4.29 -8.87
CA PRO A 60 -12.48 -5.56 -8.17
C PRO A 60 -12.76 -5.44 -6.66
N LYS A 61 -13.32 -6.50 -6.07
CA LYS A 61 -13.72 -6.51 -4.63
C LYS A 61 -12.87 -7.45 -3.76
N TRP A 62 -11.93 -8.16 -4.36
CA TRP A 62 -11.20 -9.26 -3.71
C TRP A 62 -10.14 -8.83 -2.70
N ASP A 63 -9.68 -7.57 -2.72
CA ASP A 63 -8.59 -7.07 -1.86
C ASP A 63 -9.02 -5.89 -0.98
N ARG A 64 -10.30 -5.86 -0.59
CA ARG A 64 -10.80 -4.84 0.33
C ARG A 64 -10.39 -5.17 1.76
N LYS A 65 -9.19 -4.77 2.17
CA LYS A 65 -8.83 -4.72 3.59
C LYS A 65 -9.73 -3.69 4.29
N PRO A 66 -10.22 -3.98 5.51
CA PRO A 66 -10.99 -2.99 6.27
C PRO A 66 -10.13 -1.74 6.49
N ALA A 67 -10.72 -0.56 6.32
CA ALA A 67 -10.04 0.71 6.53
C ALA A 67 -9.46 0.76 7.96
N GLN A 68 -8.15 0.63 8.07
CA GLN A 68 -7.47 0.55 9.35
C GLN A 68 -7.32 1.96 9.94
N LYS A 69 -7.62 2.13 11.23
CA LYS A 69 -7.51 3.46 11.86
C LYS A 69 -6.03 3.83 11.99
N TRP A 70 -5.72 5.11 11.82
CA TRP A 70 -4.33 5.61 11.93
C TRP A 70 -3.65 5.25 13.27
N GLN A 71 -4.45 5.09 14.33
CA GLN A 71 -4.00 4.66 15.67
C GLN A 71 -3.44 3.24 15.63
N ASP A 72 -4.11 2.34 14.91
CA ASP A 72 -3.68 0.95 14.73
C ASP A 72 -2.36 0.91 13.93
N MET A 73 -2.24 1.76 12.91
CA MET A 73 -1.01 1.89 12.12
C MET A 73 0.18 2.36 12.97
N LYS A 74 -0.04 3.35 13.84
CA LYS A 74 0.98 3.86 14.76
C LYS A 74 1.42 2.81 15.77
N MET A 75 0.49 2.03 16.33
CA MET A 75 0.84 0.93 17.24
C MET A 75 1.68 -0.15 16.54
N ILE A 76 1.33 -0.53 15.32
CA ILE A 76 2.09 -1.50 14.53
C ILE A 76 3.52 -0.99 14.29
N ALA A 77 3.67 0.27 13.86
CA ALA A 77 4.98 0.88 13.64
C ALA A 77 5.83 0.94 14.93
N GLN A 78 5.21 1.27 16.07
CA GLN A 78 5.89 1.28 17.37
C GLN A 78 6.31 -0.11 17.84
N ALA A 79 5.45 -1.13 17.66
CA ALA A 79 5.75 -2.51 17.97
C ALA A 79 6.94 -3.04 17.15
N MET A 80 6.98 -2.72 15.85
CA MET A 80 8.07 -3.12 14.96
C MET A 80 9.38 -2.40 15.31
N THR A 81 9.33 -1.11 15.62
CA THR A 81 10.52 -0.36 16.07
C THR A 81 11.10 -0.98 17.35
N LYS A 82 10.24 -1.43 18.27
CA LYS A 82 10.66 -2.12 19.51
C LYS A 82 11.27 -3.49 19.22
N GLN A 83 10.74 -4.23 18.24
CA GLN A 83 11.28 -5.52 17.81
C GLN A 83 12.67 -5.39 17.17
N PHE A 84 12.88 -4.34 16.35
CA PHE A 84 14.18 -4.05 15.74
C PHE A 84 15.19 -3.41 16.71
N LYS A 85 14.73 -2.73 17.76
CA LYS A 85 15.57 -2.28 18.89
C LYS A 85 15.86 -3.37 19.93
N GLY A 86 15.41 -4.61 19.71
CA GLY A 86 15.78 -5.77 20.53
C GLY A 86 17.31 -5.96 20.53
N GLU A 87 17.86 -5.96 21.73
CA GLU A 87 19.27 -5.86 22.14
C GLU A 87 20.34 -6.52 21.24
N PRO A 88 21.55 -5.94 21.12
CA PRO A 88 22.70 -6.68 20.64
C PRO A 88 22.96 -7.85 21.60
N LYS A 89 22.91 -9.08 21.07
CA LYS A 89 23.41 -10.24 21.80
C LYS A 89 24.87 -9.99 22.19
N LYS A 90 25.14 -10.10 23.49
CA LYS A 90 26.49 -10.14 24.07
C LYS A 90 27.31 -11.29 23.51
#